data_AF-A0A7W7MSZ8-F1
#
_entry.id   AF-A0A7W7MSZ8-F1
#
_cell.length_a   1.000
_cell.length_b   1.000
_cell.length_c   1.000
_cell.angle_alpha   90.00
_cell.angle_beta   90.00
_cell.angle_gamma   90.00
#
_symmetry.space_group_name_H-M   'P 1'
#
loop_
_entity.id
_entity.type
_entity.pdbx_description
1 polymer ?
#
loop_
_entity_poly.entity_id
_entity_poly.type
_entity_poly.pdbx_seq_one_letter_code
_entity_poly.pdbx_strand_id
1 'polypeptide(L)'
;MESQTVLLDLDGTLGELFTPVTAAQRVLAAAPGCRVLVLADEPVRDELARHGRLVSLDEARSASHVVIGDCRQTLSYRHLDAAFRAVRAGAELMALQRGRYYRAADGDHVDTGAIVAAVEYAAERPARVLGKPSRDFLRLADQSAGGAAAGRLWVVGDDRTTDIEMANAADAISVQVRTGKYADQRDNDALARAAHVIDSVADLPELISRRLS
;
A
#
# COMPACT_ATOMS: atom_id res chain seq x y z
N MET A 1 19.26 -13.98 13.47
CA MET A 1 19.62 -12.59 13.15
C MET A 1 18.47 -11.75 13.66
N GLU A 2 18.69 -11.04 14.75
CA GLU A 2 17.67 -10.47 15.62
C GLU A 2 16.85 -9.40 14.90
N SER A 3 15.53 -9.58 14.90
CA SER A 3 14.57 -8.58 14.43
C SER A 3 14.50 -7.48 15.49
N GLN A 4 15.16 -6.35 15.25
CA GLN A 4 14.98 -5.15 16.07
C GLN A 4 13.60 -4.56 15.77
N THR A 5 12.58 -5.02 16.48
CA THR A 5 11.33 -4.28 16.61
C THR A 5 11.62 -3.06 17.47
N VAL A 6 11.81 -1.91 16.82
CA VAL A 6 11.65 -0.62 17.51
C VAL A 6 10.19 -0.56 17.95
N LEU A 7 9.95 -0.82 19.25
CA LEU A 7 8.69 -0.45 19.89
C LEU A 7 8.62 1.07 19.85
N LEU A 8 7.97 1.60 18.81
CA LEU A 8 7.46 2.95 18.84
C LEU A 8 6.43 2.95 19.97
N ASP A 9 6.66 3.76 21.01
CA ASP A 9 5.80 3.94 22.19
C ASP A 9 4.51 4.66 21.77
N LEU A 10 3.75 4.00 20.91
CA LEU A 10 2.48 4.45 20.34
C LEU A 10 1.39 3.57 20.95
N ASP A 11 0.53 4.19 21.76
CA ASP A 11 -0.70 3.58 22.26
C ASP A 11 -1.71 3.47 21.10
N GLY A 12 -1.53 2.46 20.24
CA GLY A 12 -2.46 2.11 19.16
C GLY A 12 -2.98 0.69 19.32
N THR A 13 -4.27 0.48 19.07
CA THR A 13 -4.84 -0.88 19.03
C THR A 13 -4.80 -1.45 17.61
N LEU A 14 -4.74 -2.78 17.45
CA LEU A 14 -4.79 -3.43 16.13
C LEU A 14 -6.06 -3.07 15.33
N GLY A 15 -7.13 -2.62 16.00
CA GLY A 15 -8.36 -2.16 15.36
C GLY A 15 -8.25 -0.82 14.64
N GLU A 16 -7.17 -0.06 14.89
CA GLU A 16 -6.89 1.23 14.26
C GLU A 16 -5.99 1.09 13.02
N LEU A 17 -5.51 -0.12 12.73
CA LEU A 17 -4.65 -0.41 11.60
C LEU A 17 -5.46 -0.88 10.38
N PHE A 18 -5.51 -0.06 9.35
CA PHE A 18 -6.04 -0.46 8.04
C PHE A 18 -4.92 -0.60 7.02
N THR A 19 -4.65 -1.84 6.58
CA THR A 19 -3.55 -2.13 5.65
C THR A 19 -4.06 -2.49 4.25
N PRO A 20 -3.22 -2.39 3.21
CA PRO A 20 -3.55 -2.92 1.90
C PRO A 20 -3.84 -4.43 1.91
N VAL A 21 -3.30 -5.18 2.89
CA VAL A 21 -3.63 -6.60 3.08
C VAL A 21 -5.09 -6.73 3.48
N THR A 22 -5.59 -5.91 4.40
CA THR A 22 -7.02 -5.87 4.77
C THR A 22 -7.91 -5.52 3.57
N ALA A 23 -7.48 -4.59 2.72
CA ALA A 23 -8.19 -4.29 1.49
C ALA A 23 -8.23 -5.49 0.53
N ALA A 24 -7.12 -6.21 0.37
CA ALA A 24 -7.05 -7.45 -0.41
C ALA A 24 -7.96 -8.55 0.15
N GLN A 25 -7.96 -8.75 1.47
CA GLN A 25 -8.86 -9.69 2.14
C GLN A 25 -10.33 -9.40 1.82
N ARG A 26 -10.75 -8.13 1.80
CA ARG A 26 -12.12 -7.73 1.41
C ARG A 26 -12.44 -8.08 -0.05
N VAL A 27 -11.50 -7.86 -0.96
CA VAL A 27 -11.68 -8.23 -2.38
C VAL A 27 -11.79 -9.75 -2.53
N LEU A 28 -10.91 -10.51 -1.88
CA LEU A 28 -10.90 -11.97 -1.96
C LEU A 28 -12.13 -12.61 -1.31
N ALA A 29 -12.59 -12.07 -0.17
CA ALA A 29 -13.80 -12.53 0.50
C ALA A 29 -15.07 -12.31 -0.34
N ALA A 30 -15.08 -11.28 -1.20
CA ALA A 30 -16.17 -11.04 -2.15
C ALA A 30 -16.11 -11.95 -3.40
N ALA A 31 -15.07 -12.79 -3.54
CA ALA A 31 -14.87 -13.73 -4.64
C ALA A 31 -14.83 -15.18 -4.12
N PRO A 32 -16.00 -15.81 -3.85
CA PRO A 32 -16.07 -17.19 -3.35
C PRO A 32 -15.30 -18.18 -4.23
N GLY A 33 -14.48 -19.03 -3.60
CA GLY A 33 -13.69 -20.04 -4.31
C GLY A 33 -12.50 -19.48 -5.10
N CYS A 34 -12.10 -18.23 -4.85
CA CYS A 34 -10.94 -17.66 -5.51
C CYS A 34 -9.66 -18.48 -5.24
N ARG A 35 -8.89 -18.64 -6.31
CA ARG A 35 -7.55 -19.23 -6.32
C ARG A 35 -6.54 -18.09 -6.42
N VAL A 36 -5.66 -17.97 -5.45
CA VAL A 36 -4.83 -16.79 -5.25
C VAL A 36 -3.36 -17.18 -5.34
N LEU A 37 -2.64 -16.60 -6.30
CA LEU A 37 -1.19 -16.64 -6.33
C LEU A 37 -0.68 -15.42 -5.57
N VAL A 38 0.11 -15.63 -4.52
CA VAL A 38 0.65 -14.53 -3.70
C VAL A 38 2.17 -14.46 -3.88
N LEU A 39 2.64 -13.29 -4.32
CA LEU A 39 4.04 -12.89 -4.34
C LEU A 39 4.24 -11.88 -3.21
N ALA A 40 4.47 -12.40 -2.02
CA ALA A 40 4.77 -11.61 -0.83
C ALA A 40 5.50 -12.50 0.18
N ASP A 41 6.13 -11.90 1.18
CA ASP A 41 6.75 -12.62 2.28
C ASP A 41 5.69 -13.29 3.17
N GLU A 42 6.12 -14.31 3.92
CA GLU A 42 5.25 -15.29 4.56
C GLU A 42 4.12 -14.70 5.42
N PRO A 43 4.34 -13.64 6.24
CA PRO A 43 3.26 -13.05 7.04
C PRO A 43 2.06 -12.59 6.22
N VAL A 44 2.31 -11.97 5.05
CA VAL A 44 1.25 -11.51 4.14
C VAL A 44 0.55 -12.69 3.49
N ARG A 45 1.29 -13.75 3.13
CA ARG A 45 0.72 -14.98 2.57
C ARG A 45 -0.22 -15.65 3.56
N ASP A 46 0.19 -15.80 4.81
CA ASP A 46 -0.61 -16.39 5.89
C ASP A 46 -1.89 -15.61 6.16
N GLU A 47 -1.82 -14.28 6.12
CA GLU A 47 -3.00 -13.42 6.26
C GLU A 47 -4.00 -13.61 5.12
N LEU A 48 -3.53 -13.76 3.88
CA LEU A 48 -4.40 -13.94 2.71
C LEU A 48 -4.92 -15.37 2.56
N ALA A 49 -4.23 -16.37 3.12
CA ALA A 49 -4.64 -17.77 3.08
C ALA A 49 -6.03 -18.01 3.71
N ARG A 50 -6.47 -17.12 4.59
CA ARG A 50 -7.79 -17.18 5.24
C ARG A 50 -8.96 -16.78 4.34
N HIS A 51 -8.68 -16.15 3.19
CA HIS A 51 -9.69 -15.53 2.33
C HIS A 51 -9.73 -16.11 0.90
N GLY A 52 -8.94 -17.15 0.62
CA GLY A 52 -8.94 -17.83 -0.67
C GLY A 52 -8.03 -19.05 -0.68
N ARG A 53 -8.14 -19.91 -1.70
CA ARG A 53 -7.21 -21.04 -1.88
C ARG A 53 -5.90 -20.51 -2.44
N LEU A 54 -4.84 -20.51 -1.64
CA LEU A 54 -3.51 -20.23 -2.16
C LEU A 54 -3.10 -21.30 -3.18
N VAL A 55 -2.53 -20.87 -4.31
CA VAL A 55 -1.99 -21.77 -5.33
C VAL A 55 -0.47 -21.69 -5.37
N SER A 56 0.14 -22.82 -5.69
CA SER A 56 1.59 -22.91 -5.89
C SER A 56 2.02 -22.22 -7.19
N LEU A 57 3.33 -21.98 -7.34
CA LEU A 57 3.90 -21.45 -8.59
C LEU A 57 3.64 -22.36 -9.79
N ASP A 58 3.58 -23.68 -9.58
CA ASP A 58 3.36 -24.64 -10.65
C ASP A 58 1.89 -24.67 -11.10
N GLU A 59 0.97 -24.29 -10.22
CA GLU A 59 -0.46 -24.13 -10.52
C GLU A 59 -0.84 -22.70 -10.97
N ALA A 60 0.14 -21.83 -11.26
CA ALA A 60 -0.10 -20.40 -11.47
C ALA A 60 -1.19 -20.06 -12.51
N ARG A 61 -1.27 -20.83 -13.61
CA ARG A 61 -2.31 -20.63 -14.64
C ARG A 61 -3.74 -20.87 -14.15
N SER A 62 -3.90 -21.57 -13.03
CA SER A 62 -5.20 -21.77 -12.38
C SER A 62 -5.60 -20.59 -11.48
N ALA A 63 -4.68 -19.67 -11.16
CA ALA A 63 -4.99 -18.53 -10.33
C ALA A 63 -6.09 -17.68 -10.96
N SER A 64 -7.04 -17.25 -10.14
CA SER A 64 -8.03 -16.22 -10.47
C SER A 64 -7.53 -14.81 -10.12
N HIS A 65 -6.61 -14.73 -9.15
CA HIS A 65 -6.03 -13.48 -8.66
C HIS A 65 -4.54 -13.66 -8.42
N VAL A 66 -3.76 -12.63 -8.73
CA VAL A 66 -2.35 -12.51 -8.35
C VAL A 66 -2.24 -11.33 -7.40
N VAL A 67 -1.70 -11.55 -6.20
CA VAL A 67 -1.42 -10.48 -5.23
C VAL A 67 0.08 -10.28 -5.13
N ILE A 68 0.56 -9.07 -5.41
CA ILE A 68 1.96 -8.68 -5.23
C ILE A 68 2.05 -7.73 -4.04
N GLY A 69 2.81 -8.16 -3.03
CA GLY A 69 3.19 -7.37 -1.85
C GLY A 69 4.70 -7.25 -1.74
N ASP A 70 5.17 -6.85 -0.56
CA ASP A 70 6.59 -6.94 -0.25
C ASP A 70 7.03 -8.41 -0.33
N CYS A 71 7.93 -8.70 -1.26
CA CYS A 71 8.43 -10.04 -1.56
C CYS A 71 9.96 -10.10 -1.49
N ARG A 72 10.61 -9.24 -0.70
CA ARG A 72 12.08 -9.13 -0.67
C ARG A 72 12.77 -10.44 -0.30
N GLN A 73 12.17 -11.25 0.57
CA GLN A 73 12.77 -12.52 0.99
C GLN A 73 12.44 -13.69 0.05
N THR A 74 11.42 -13.53 -0.79
CA THR A 74 10.84 -14.62 -1.58
C THR A 74 11.02 -14.46 -3.09
N LEU A 75 11.30 -13.24 -3.57
CA LEU A 75 11.34 -12.93 -4.99
C LEU A 75 12.39 -13.73 -5.77
N SER A 76 11.96 -14.31 -6.89
CA SER A 76 12.84 -14.89 -7.90
C SER A 76 12.20 -14.80 -9.28
N TYR A 77 12.96 -15.07 -10.34
CA TYR A 77 12.40 -15.15 -11.70
C TYR A 77 11.27 -16.17 -11.83
N ARG A 78 11.28 -17.27 -11.05
CA ARG A 78 10.16 -18.22 -11.03
C ARG A 78 8.86 -17.58 -10.53
N HIS A 79 8.94 -16.67 -9.56
CA HIS A 79 7.78 -15.92 -9.07
C HIS A 79 7.26 -14.96 -10.14
N LEU A 80 8.14 -14.20 -10.78
CA LEU A 80 7.78 -13.30 -11.87
C LEU A 80 7.10 -14.05 -13.03
N ASP A 81 7.69 -15.17 -13.45
CA ASP A 81 7.12 -16.04 -14.49
C ASP A 81 5.73 -16.58 -14.11
N ALA A 82 5.57 -17.01 -12.86
CA ALA A 82 4.29 -17.50 -12.36
C ALA A 82 3.21 -16.40 -12.38
N ALA A 83 3.53 -15.22 -11.84
CA ALA A 83 2.64 -14.06 -11.87
C ALA A 83 2.27 -13.66 -13.31
N PHE A 84 3.26 -13.52 -14.18
CA PHE A 84 3.05 -13.22 -15.59
C PHE A 84 2.13 -14.24 -16.29
N ARG A 85 2.39 -15.54 -16.10
CA ARG A 85 1.58 -16.62 -16.70
C ARG A 85 0.15 -16.63 -16.17
N ALA A 86 -0.04 -16.37 -14.88
CA ALA A 86 -1.36 -16.25 -14.26
C ALA A 86 -2.15 -15.06 -14.84
N VAL A 87 -1.54 -13.88 -14.91
CA VAL A 87 -2.18 -12.68 -15.45
C VAL A 87 -2.52 -12.85 -16.94
N ARG A 88 -1.64 -13.45 -17.73
CA ARG A 88 -1.94 -13.80 -19.13
C ARG A 88 -3.07 -14.82 -19.27
N ALA A 89 -3.23 -15.72 -18.31
CA ALA A 89 -4.32 -16.69 -18.27
C ALA A 89 -5.66 -16.09 -17.81
N GLY A 90 -5.69 -14.81 -17.41
CA GLY A 90 -6.92 -14.12 -17.03
C GLY A 90 -7.02 -13.72 -15.56
N ALA A 91 -6.00 -14.00 -14.74
CA ALA A 91 -6.03 -13.60 -13.33
C ALA A 91 -6.03 -12.06 -13.18
N GLU A 92 -6.80 -11.56 -12.21
CA GLU A 92 -6.73 -10.14 -11.80
C GLU A 92 -5.40 -9.88 -11.09
N LEU A 93 -4.63 -8.91 -11.58
CA LEU A 93 -3.40 -8.46 -10.94
C LEU A 93 -3.71 -7.41 -9.87
N MET A 94 -3.37 -7.70 -8.62
CA MET A 94 -3.55 -6.81 -7.47
C MET A 94 -2.20 -6.47 -6.86
N ALA A 95 -1.98 -5.19 -6.59
CA ALA A 95 -0.79 -4.68 -5.94
C ALA A 95 -1.15 -4.12 -4.56
N LEU A 96 -0.51 -4.61 -3.51
CA LEU A 96 -0.68 -4.08 -2.15
C LEU A 96 -0.09 -2.67 -2.04
N GLN A 97 0.97 -2.38 -2.79
CA GLN A 97 1.56 -1.04 -2.90
C GLN A 97 2.24 -0.85 -4.26
N ARG A 98 2.37 0.41 -4.70
CA ARG A 98 3.14 0.81 -5.90
C ARG A 98 4.23 1.84 -5.58
N GLY A 99 4.78 1.80 -4.37
CA GLY A 99 5.92 2.65 -4.02
C GLY A 99 7.12 2.37 -4.94
N ARG A 100 7.83 3.44 -5.30
CA ARG A 100 9.04 3.35 -6.15
C ARG A 100 10.25 2.87 -5.34
N TYR A 101 10.41 3.44 -4.15
CA TYR A 101 11.45 3.12 -3.18
C TYR A 101 10.92 3.39 -1.77
N TYR A 102 11.56 2.79 -0.78
CA TYR A 102 11.42 3.16 0.62
C TYR A 102 12.81 3.49 1.19
N ARG A 103 12.83 4.29 2.25
CA ARG A 103 14.05 4.72 2.92
C ARG A 103 14.22 3.98 4.24
N ALA A 104 15.39 3.38 4.42
CA ALA A 104 15.82 2.71 5.64
C ALA A 104 17.14 3.31 6.15
N ALA A 105 17.62 2.83 7.31
CA ALA A 105 18.84 3.36 7.93
C ALA A 105 20.10 3.16 7.07
N ASP A 106 20.12 2.13 6.22
CA ASP A 106 21.21 1.78 5.32
C ASP A 106 21.06 2.37 3.90
N GLY A 107 20.00 3.16 3.66
CA GLY A 107 19.79 3.89 2.41
C GLY A 107 18.45 3.59 1.74
N ASP A 108 18.42 3.85 0.43
CA ASP A 108 17.24 3.67 -0.39
C ASP A 108 17.18 2.28 -1.00
N HIS A 109 16.00 1.70 -0.94
CA HIS A 109 15.75 0.35 -1.44
C HIS A 109 14.59 0.35 -2.42
N VAL A 110 14.73 -0.46 -3.47
CA VAL A 110 13.66 -0.67 -4.45
C VAL A 110 12.41 -1.18 -3.74
N ASP A 111 11.27 -0.62 -4.12
CA ASP A 111 9.98 -1.01 -3.56
C ASP A 111 9.12 -1.81 -4.54
N THR A 112 8.05 -2.39 -4.00
CA THR A 112 7.15 -3.36 -4.64
C THR A 112 6.66 -2.87 -6.01
N GLY A 113 6.57 -1.56 -6.22
CA GLY A 113 6.18 -0.97 -7.50
C GLY A 113 7.06 -1.42 -8.68
N ALA A 114 8.35 -1.68 -8.47
CA ALA A 114 9.21 -2.21 -9.54
C ALA A 114 8.83 -3.64 -9.96
N ILE A 115 8.42 -4.46 -9.00
CA ILE A 115 8.00 -5.85 -9.24
C ILE A 115 6.63 -5.87 -9.93
N VAL A 116 5.72 -5.01 -9.48
CA VAL A 116 4.42 -4.81 -10.12
C VAL A 116 4.60 -4.35 -11.56
N ALA A 117 5.44 -3.33 -11.79
CA ALA A 117 5.72 -2.81 -13.13
C ALA A 117 6.31 -3.87 -14.07
N ALA A 118 7.17 -4.75 -13.58
CA ALA A 118 7.72 -5.84 -14.39
C ALA A 118 6.61 -6.80 -14.89
N VAL A 119 5.66 -7.15 -14.02
CA VAL A 119 4.52 -8.02 -14.38
C VAL A 119 3.53 -7.27 -15.27
N GLU A 120 3.19 -6.02 -14.97
CA GLU A 120 2.32 -5.17 -15.78
C GLU A 120 2.87 -5.01 -17.21
N TYR A 121 4.17 -4.71 -17.32
CA TYR A 121 4.87 -4.56 -18.60
C TYR A 121 4.83 -5.86 -19.41
N ALA A 122 5.20 -6.99 -18.80
CA ALA A 122 5.24 -8.26 -19.50
C ALA A 122 3.83 -8.72 -19.94
N ALA A 123 2.82 -8.51 -19.10
CA ALA A 123 1.46 -8.98 -19.34
C ALA A 123 0.57 -7.98 -20.10
N GLU A 124 1.04 -6.75 -20.33
CA GLU A 124 0.26 -5.63 -20.87
C GLU A 124 -1.08 -5.42 -20.12
N ARG A 125 -1.04 -5.61 -18.80
CA ARG A 125 -2.22 -5.53 -17.93
C ARG A 125 -1.92 -4.73 -16.67
N PRO A 126 -2.67 -3.65 -16.39
CA PRO A 126 -2.43 -2.85 -15.20
C PRO A 126 -2.88 -3.60 -13.94
N ALA A 127 -2.15 -3.39 -12.86
CA ALA A 127 -2.52 -3.84 -11.53
C ALA A 127 -3.60 -2.92 -10.93
N ARG A 128 -4.56 -3.53 -10.25
CA ARG A 128 -5.43 -2.86 -9.30
C ARG A 128 -4.63 -2.59 -8.03
N VAL A 129 -4.47 -1.32 -7.65
CA VAL A 129 -3.78 -0.95 -6.41
C VAL A 129 -4.75 -0.93 -5.25
N LEU A 130 -4.37 -1.65 -4.21
CA LEU A 130 -5.15 -1.80 -2.99
C LEU A 130 -4.64 -0.93 -1.85
N GLY A 131 -3.50 -0.28 -2.01
CA GLY A 131 -2.96 0.74 -1.10
C GLY A 131 -3.04 2.15 -1.69
N LYS A 132 -2.22 3.05 -1.14
CA LYS A 132 -2.09 4.43 -1.63
C LYS A 132 -1.48 4.43 -3.06
N PRO A 133 -1.90 5.33 -3.97
CA PRO A 133 -2.81 6.47 -3.78
C PRO A 133 -4.31 6.18 -3.98
N SER A 134 -4.78 4.94 -3.81
CA SER A 134 -6.17 4.56 -4.11
C SER A 134 -7.19 5.32 -3.24
N ARG A 135 -8.14 6.01 -3.88
CA ARG A 135 -9.31 6.63 -3.20
C ARG A 135 -10.16 5.59 -2.47
N ASP A 136 -10.30 4.40 -3.07
CA ASP A 136 -11.03 3.31 -2.44
C ASP A 136 -10.34 2.80 -1.18
N PHE A 137 -9.00 2.77 -1.16
CA PHE A 137 -8.25 2.42 0.04
C PHE A 137 -8.55 3.41 1.17
N LEU A 138 -8.44 4.71 0.90
CA LEU A 138 -8.72 5.75 1.90
C LEU A 138 -10.18 5.70 2.40
N ARG A 139 -11.14 5.52 1.48
CA ARG A 139 -12.56 5.37 1.84
C ARG A 139 -12.80 4.16 2.74
N LEU A 140 -12.18 3.02 2.46
CA LEU A 140 -12.33 1.81 3.26
C LEU A 140 -11.68 1.95 4.64
N ALA A 141 -10.55 2.67 4.73
CA ALA A 141 -9.87 3.01 5.98
C ALA A 141 -10.72 3.95 6.85
N ASP A 142 -11.27 5.00 6.26
CA ASP A 142 -12.17 5.95 6.93
C ASP A 142 -13.42 5.25 7.47
N GLN A 143 -14.04 4.38 6.65
CA GLN A 143 -15.18 3.57 7.08
C GLN A 143 -14.85 2.63 8.25
N SER A 144 -13.66 2.02 8.27
CA SER A 144 -13.24 1.20 9.43
C SER A 144 -13.03 2.02 10.71
N ALA A 145 -12.76 3.31 10.58
CA ALA A 145 -12.61 4.24 11.71
C ALA A 145 -13.94 4.92 12.12
N GLY A 146 -15.08 4.47 11.59
CA GLY A 146 -16.40 5.02 11.90
C GLY A 146 -16.88 6.13 10.97
N GLY A 147 -16.07 6.52 9.98
CA GLY A 147 -16.41 7.51 8.95
C GLY A 147 -16.32 8.95 9.46
N ALA A 148 -15.38 9.71 8.90
CA ALA A 148 -15.24 11.13 9.20
C ALA A 148 -16.37 11.94 8.54
N ALA A 149 -16.82 12.99 9.22
CA ALA A 149 -17.64 14.01 8.57
C ALA A 149 -16.87 14.69 7.43
N ALA A 150 -17.60 15.18 6.43
CA ALA A 150 -17.02 15.90 5.30
C ALA A 150 -16.08 17.02 5.76
N GLY A 151 -14.88 17.08 5.18
CA GLY A 151 -13.85 18.06 5.54
C GLY A 151 -13.13 17.80 6.87
N ARG A 152 -13.36 16.66 7.53
CA ARG A 152 -12.68 16.27 8.79
C ARG A 152 -11.74 15.07 8.65
N LEU A 153 -11.58 14.53 7.44
CA LEU A 153 -10.58 13.49 7.17
C LEU A 153 -9.23 14.13 6.89
N TRP A 154 -8.21 13.70 7.63
CA TRP A 154 -6.83 14.15 7.45
C TRP A 154 -5.96 12.97 7.02
N VAL A 155 -5.05 13.23 6.09
CA VAL A 155 -4.04 12.27 5.66
C VAL A 155 -2.68 12.90 5.90
N VAL A 156 -1.89 12.26 6.75
CA VAL A 156 -0.54 12.68 7.11
C VAL A 156 0.44 11.67 6.55
N GLY A 157 1.44 12.14 5.80
CA GLY A 157 2.44 11.27 5.18
C GLY A 157 3.62 12.04 4.62
N ASP A 158 4.65 11.34 4.20
CA ASP A 158 5.90 11.94 3.72
C ASP A 158 6.00 11.98 2.18
N ASP A 159 5.19 11.17 1.48
CA ASP A 159 5.31 10.94 0.04
C ASP A 159 4.18 11.61 -0.77
N ARG A 160 4.55 12.56 -1.63
CA ARG A 160 3.62 13.28 -2.51
C ARG A 160 3.00 12.41 -3.59
N THR A 161 3.64 11.31 -3.98
CA THR A 161 3.17 10.39 -5.03
C THR A 161 2.14 9.38 -4.52
N THR A 162 1.95 9.29 -3.20
CA THR A 162 1.05 8.32 -2.58
C THR A 162 0.12 9.01 -1.59
N ASP A 163 0.65 9.52 -0.48
CA ASP A 163 -0.14 10.08 0.63
C ASP A 163 -0.89 11.34 0.20
N ILE A 164 -0.16 12.32 -0.35
CA ILE A 164 -0.72 13.63 -0.70
C ILE A 164 -1.63 13.53 -1.92
N GLU A 165 -1.24 12.72 -2.91
CA GLU A 165 -2.08 12.45 -4.08
C GLU A 165 -3.41 11.80 -3.68
N MET A 166 -3.37 10.76 -2.82
CA MET A 166 -4.57 10.10 -2.32
C MET A 166 -5.49 11.05 -1.55
N ALA A 167 -4.89 11.85 -0.67
CA ALA A 167 -5.60 12.82 0.15
C ALA A 167 -6.35 13.83 -0.72
N ASN A 168 -5.63 14.46 -1.65
CA ASN A 168 -6.20 15.46 -2.55
C ASN A 168 -7.26 14.85 -3.47
N ALA A 169 -7.04 13.65 -4.00
CA ALA A 169 -8.02 12.97 -4.84
C ALA A 169 -9.31 12.61 -4.08
N ALA A 170 -9.26 12.50 -2.75
CA ALA A 170 -10.40 12.20 -1.90
C ALA A 170 -10.97 13.44 -1.17
N ASP A 171 -10.53 14.64 -1.53
CA ASP A 171 -10.91 15.90 -0.86
C ASP A 171 -10.63 15.88 0.67
N ALA A 172 -9.64 15.08 1.09
CA ALA A 172 -9.14 15.04 2.45
C ALA A 172 -8.08 16.13 2.68
N ILE A 173 -7.87 16.50 3.95
CA ILE A 173 -6.85 17.46 4.33
C ILE A 173 -5.49 16.77 4.28
N SER A 174 -4.65 17.16 3.33
CA SER A 174 -3.30 16.65 3.17
C SER A 174 -2.29 17.39 4.04
N VAL A 175 -1.50 16.64 4.80
CA VAL A 175 -0.37 17.16 5.58
C VAL A 175 0.89 16.39 5.21
N GLN A 176 1.89 17.08 4.68
CA GLN A 176 3.18 16.48 4.39
C GLN A 176 4.16 16.67 5.55
N VAL A 177 4.76 15.58 6.03
CA VAL A 177 5.86 15.63 7.02
C VAL A 177 7.23 15.65 6.34
N ARG A 178 8.21 16.29 6.96
CA ARG A 178 9.58 16.40 6.39
C ARG A 178 10.53 15.27 6.78
N THR A 179 10.11 14.36 7.67
CA THR A 179 10.93 13.25 8.18
C THR A 179 11.20 12.13 7.17
N GLY A 180 10.65 12.20 5.95
CA GLY A 180 10.82 11.18 4.91
C GLY A 180 11.19 11.76 3.54
N LYS A 181 10.42 11.42 2.50
CA LYS A 181 10.73 11.75 1.09
C LYS A 181 10.57 13.23 0.71
N TYR A 182 10.26 14.11 1.65
CA TYR A 182 10.05 15.54 1.38
C TYR A 182 11.21 16.18 0.63
N ALA A 183 12.46 15.96 1.07
CA ALA A 183 13.63 16.59 0.46
C ALA A 183 13.77 16.23 -1.03
N ASP A 184 13.48 14.98 -1.40
CA ASP A 184 13.57 14.48 -2.77
C ASP A 184 12.47 15.06 -3.68
N GLN A 185 11.38 15.53 -3.07
CA GLN A 185 10.16 15.90 -3.78
C GLN A 185 9.83 17.39 -3.70
N ARG A 186 10.49 18.17 -2.82
CA ARG A 186 10.10 19.56 -2.51
C ARG A 186 10.10 20.49 -3.73
N ASP A 187 11.03 20.29 -4.66
CA ASP A 187 11.23 21.15 -5.83
C ASP A 187 10.55 20.58 -7.09
N ASN A 188 9.74 19.53 -6.95
CA ASN A 188 9.02 18.91 -8.06
C ASN A 188 7.60 19.48 -8.18
N ASP A 189 7.42 20.43 -9.10
CA ASP A 189 6.12 21.07 -9.35
C ASP A 189 5.08 20.16 -10.03
N ALA A 190 5.49 19.04 -10.61
CA ALA A 190 4.56 18.08 -11.21
C ALA A 190 3.82 17.22 -10.17
N LEU A 191 4.29 17.18 -8.92
CA LEU A 191 3.67 16.40 -7.86
C LEU A 191 2.55 17.16 -7.15
N ALA A 192 1.61 16.44 -6.54
CA ALA A 192 0.53 17.05 -5.75
C ALA A 192 1.09 17.88 -4.58
N ARG A 193 0.56 19.10 -4.35
CA ARG A 193 0.94 19.92 -3.19
C ARG A 193 0.03 19.59 -2.00
N ALA A 194 0.61 19.51 -0.82
CA ALA A 194 -0.15 19.31 0.42
C ALA A 194 -0.79 20.62 0.89
N ALA A 195 -1.92 20.53 1.59
CA ALA A 195 -2.56 21.69 2.22
C ALA A 195 -1.68 22.27 3.35
N HIS A 196 -0.96 21.40 4.05
CA HIS A 196 -0.01 21.77 5.10
C HIS A 196 1.31 21.01 4.97
N VAL A 197 2.39 21.63 5.41
CA VAL A 197 3.70 21.00 5.55
C VAL A 197 4.20 21.26 6.98
N ILE A 198 4.60 20.21 7.67
CA ILE A 198 5.12 20.27 9.04
C ILE A 198 6.45 19.50 9.15
N ASP A 199 7.26 19.80 10.15
CA ASP A 199 8.58 19.19 10.26
C ASP A 199 8.46 17.72 10.68
N SER A 200 7.57 17.40 11.61
CA SER A 200 7.32 16.05 12.12
C SER A 200 5.83 15.81 12.42
N VAL A 201 5.42 14.54 12.53
CA VAL A 201 4.09 14.18 13.06
C VAL A 201 3.85 14.73 14.46
N ALA A 202 4.92 15.01 15.22
CA ALA A 202 4.86 15.66 16.54
C ALA A 202 4.22 17.05 16.51
N ASP A 203 4.24 17.75 15.37
CA ASP A 203 3.69 19.10 15.21
C ASP A 203 2.18 19.08 14.87
N LEU A 204 1.61 17.89 14.62
CA LEU A 204 0.22 17.72 14.21
C LEU A 204 -0.79 18.25 15.24
N PRO A 205 -0.64 18.05 16.57
CA PRO A 205 -1.58 18.57 17.55
C PRO A 205 -1.71 20.10 17.52
N GLU A 206 -0.60 20.81 17.30
CA GLU A 206 -0.61 22.27 17.19
C GLU A 206 -1.35 22.72 15.92
N LEU A 207 -1.08 22.07 14.79
CA LEU A 207 -1.74 22.34 13.52
C LEU A 207 -3.27 22.14 13.62
N ILE A 208 -3.71 21.04 14.24
CA ILE A 208 -5.14 20.75 14.42
C ILE A 208 -5.78 21.83 15.31
N SER A 209 -5.13 22.21 16.41
CA SER A 209 -5.64 23.21 17.35
C SER A 209 -5.89 24.56 16.68
N ARG A 210 -4.97 25.02 15.83
CA ARG A 210 -5.09 26.28 15.09
C ARG A 210 -6.22 26.30 14.04
N ARG A 211 -6.69 25.14 13.60
CA ARG A 211 -7.75 25.03 12.58
C ARG A 211 -9.14 24.86 13.19
N LEU A 212 -9.22 24.35 14.42
CA LEU A 212 -10.47 24.19 15.15
C LEU A 212 -10.87 25.43 15.96
N SER A 213 -9.97 26.40 16.11
CA SER A 213 -10.22 27.75 16.64
C SER A 213 -10.82 28.68 15.58
#